data_AF-A0A809RKY0-F1
#
_entry.id   AF-A0A809RKY0-F1
#
_cell.length_a   1.000
_cell.length_b   1.000
_cell.length_c   1.000
_cell.angle_alpha   90.00
_cell.angle_beta   90.00
_cell.angle_gamma   90.00
#
_symmetry.space_group_name_H-M   'P 1'
#
loop_
_entity.id
_entity.type
_entity.pdbx_description
1 polymer ?
#
loop_
_entity_poly.entity_id
_entity_poly.type
_entity_poly.pdbx_seq_one_letter_code
_entity_poly.pdbx_strand_id
1 'polypeptide(L)' 'MKTTINTLPETGFMRLTQIIGNSKTNTPAIIPVCKSTWWAGVKSGRYPKPVKLGERCTAWRVEDIRNLIAGA' A
#
# COMPACT_ATOMS: atom_id res chain seq x y z
N MET A 1 3.15 20.26 21.05
CA MET A 1 3.53 18.83 21.03
C MET A 1 2.84 18.21 19.81
N LYS A 2 3.62 17.65 18.88
CA LYS A 2 3.19 17.30 17.52
C LYS A 2 2.41 15.97 17.58
N THR A 3 1.13 16.00 17.29
CA THR A 3 0.26 14.82 17.19
C THR A 3 0.86 13.85 16.17
N THR A 4 1.19 12.63 16.58
CA THR A 4 1.75 11.56 15.74
C THR A 4 0.65 10.99 14.83
N ILE A 5 0.21 11.78 13.86
CA ILE A 5 -0.35 11.25 12.62
C ILE A 5 0.86 10.77 11.83
N ASN A 6 0.95 9.45 11.65
CA ASN A 6 1.88 8.78 10.74
C ASN A 6 1.66 9.34 9.32
N THR A 7 2.27 10.50 9.04
CA THR A 7 2.14 11.24 7.79
C THR A 7 2.64 10.34 6.67
N LEU A 8 1.70 9.73 5.94
CA LEU A 8 2.01 9.24 4.61
C LEU A 8 2.57 10.45 3.84
N PRO A 9 3.80 10.41 3.31
CA PRO A 9 4.33 11.49 2.50
C PRO A 9 3.39 11.74 1.32
N GLU A 10 3.29 13.02 0.94
CA GLU A 10 2.34 13.58 -0.03
C GLU A 10 2.35 12.78 -1.34
N THR A 11 3.55 12.40 -1.76
CA THR A 11 3.84 11.56 -2.92
C THR A 11 4.93 10.57 -2.56
N GLY A 12 4.91 9.38 -3.15
CA GLY A 12 5.95 8.38 -2.93
C GLY A 12 5.54 6.97 -3.36
N PHE A 13 6.42 6.01 -3.08
CA PHE A 13 6.19 4.61 -3.38
C PHE A 13 6.19 3.78 -2.11
N MET A 14 5.18 2.90 -2.00
CA MET A 14 5.00 2.00 -0.87
C MET A 14 5.14 0.55 -1.31
N ARG A 15 5.77 -0.27 -0.47
CA ARG A 15 5.87 -1.72 -0.73
C ARG A 15 4.63 -2.44 -0.24
N LEU A 16 4.39 -3.64 -0.78
CA LEU A 16 3.27 -4.49 -0.40
C LEU A 16 3.14 -4.65 1.11
N THR A 17 4.25 -4.95 1.82
CA THR A 17 4.25 -5.16 3.28
C THR A 17 3.81 -3.95 4.09
N GLN A 18 3.91 -2.73 3.54
CA GLN A 18 3.42 -1.52 4.19
C GLN A 18 1.91 -1.32 3.94
N ILE A 19 1.39 -1.84 2.83
CA ILE A 19 -0.03 -1.76 2.46
C ILE A 19 -0.84 -2.77 3.27
N ILE A 20 -0.46 -4.06 3.19
CA ILE A 20 -1.17 -5.16 3.85
C ILE A 20 -0.76 -5.33 5.32
N GLY A 21 0.23 -4.56 5.77
CA GLY A 21 0.85 -4.72 7.08
C GLY A 21 1.69 -5.98 7.19
N ASN A 22 2.43 -6.07 8.28
CA ASN A 22 3.21 -7.27 8.59
C ASN A 22 3.27 -7.45 10.11
N SER A 23 2.65 -8.53 10.57
CA SER A 23 2.62 -8.91 11.98
C SER A 23 4.02 -9.15 12.54
N LYS A 24 4.96 -9.68 11.74
CA LYS A 24 6.34 -9.95 12.18
C LYS A 24 7.15 -8.69 12.47
N THR A 25 6.86 -7.61 11.77
CA THR A 25 7.57 -6.32 11.91
C THR A 25 6.74 -5.28 12.64
N ASN A 26 5.64 -5.71 13.29
CA ASN A 26 4.66 -4.85 13.96
C ASN A 26 4.24 -3.64 13.09
N THR A 27 4.13 -3.86 11.78
CA THR A 27 3.78 -2.82 10.83
C THR A 27 2.26 -2.83 10.64
N PRO A 28 1.55 -1.74 10.99
CA PRO A 28 0.11 -1.70 10.87
C PRO A 28 -0.32 -1.84 9.40
N ALA A 29 -1.37 -2.62 9.16
CA ALA A 29 -1.97 -2.75 7.85
C ALA A 29 -2.82 -1.51 7.56
N ILE A 30 -2.64 -0.93 6.38
CA ILE A 30 -3.54 0.11 5.87
C ILE A 30 -4.81 -0.57 5.36
N ILE A 31 -4.64 -1.67 4.63
CA ILE A 31 -5.72 -2.49 4.08
C ILE A 31 -5.49 -3.92 4.57
N PRO A 32 -6.25 -4.42 5.56
CA PRO A 32 -6.01 -5.71 6.20
C PRO A 32 -6.47 -6.87 5.31
N VAL A 33 -5.77 -7.09 4.20
CA VAL A 33 -6.01 -8.19 3.26
C VAL A 33 -4.74 -9.02 3.06
N CYS A 34 -4.91 -10.30 2.77
CA CYS A 34 -3.78 -11.18 2.47
C CYS A 34 -3.07 -10.75 1.16
N LYS A 35 -1.78 -11.06 1.06
CA LYS A 35 -0.98 -10.85 -0.16
C LYS A 35 -1.65 -11.42 -1.42
N SER A 36 -2.21 -12.62 -1.34
CA SER A 36 -2.91 -13.27 -2.46
C SER A 36 -4.13 -12.47 -2.91
N THR A 37 -4.96 -12.02 -1.97
CA THR A 37 -6.13 -11.17 -2.23
C THR A 37 -5.72 -9.85 -2.88
N TRP A 38 -4.62 -9.24 -2.42
CA TRP A 38 -4.08 -8.04 -3.04
C TRP A 38 -3.71 -8.28 -4.51
N TRP A 39 -2.92 -9.31 -4.82
CA TRP A 39 -2.55 -9.62 -6.20
C TRP A 39 -3.74 -9.99 -7.08
N ALA A 40 -4.72 -10.72 -6.54
CA ALA A 40 -5.96 -11.03 -7.26
C ALA A 40 -6.75 -9.76 -7.60
N GLY A 41 -6.89 -8.84 -6.64
CA GLY A 41 -7.57 -7.57 -6.88
C GLY A 41 -6.79 -6.61 -7.80
N VAL A 42 -5.46 -6.65 -7.79
CA VAL A 42 -4.64 -5.95 -8.79
C VAL A 42 -4.91 -6.52 -10.19
N LYS A 43 -4.96 -7.85 -10.33
CA LYS A 43 -5.27 -8.51 -11.61
C LYS A 43 -6.69 -8.20 -12.09
N SER A 44 -7.66 -8.12 -11.16
CA SER A 44 -9.05 -7.80 -11.47
C SER A 44 -9.31 -6.30 -11.68
N GLY A 45 -8.32 -5.44 -11.47
CA GLY A 45 -8.48 -3.97 -11.56
C GLY A 45 -9.16 -3.31 -10.36
N ARG A 46 -9.35 -4.02 -9.24
CA ARG A 46 -9.91 -3.48 -7.99
C ARG A 46 -8.89 -2.68 -7.18
N TYR A 47 -7.61 -3.07 -7.25
CA TYR A 47 -6.51 -2.40 -6.56
C TYR A 47 -5.58 -1.70 -7.56
N PRO A 48 -4.84 -0.67 -7.13
CA PRO A 48 -3.99 0.09 -8.03
C PRO A 48 -2.88 -0.75 -8.65
N LYS A 49 -2.49 -0.36 -9.85
CA LYS A 49 -1.47 -1.09 -10.60
C LYS A 49 -0.10 -0.94 -9.93
N PRO A 50 0.68 -2.04 -9.83
CA PRO A 50 2.06 -1.97 -9.36
C PRO A 50 2.93 -1.18 -10.33
N VAL A 51 3.82 -0.37 -9.78
CA VAL A 51 4.92 0.30 -10.48
C VAL A 51 6.21 -0.47 -10.22
N LYS A 52 6.95 -0.79 -11.28
CA LYS A 52 8.29 -1.39 -11.15
C LYS A 52 9.31 -0.26 -10.95
N LEU A 53 9.93 -0.23 -9.78
CA LEU A 53 11.06 0.67 -9.46
C LEU A 53 12.41 0.10 -9.95
N GLY A 54 12.46 -1.21 -10.18
CA GLY A 54 13.63 -1.90 -10.73
C GLY A 54 13.29 -3.36 -11.05
N GLU A 55 14.27 -4.14 -11.50
CA GLU A 55 14.06 -5.52 -11.97
C GLU A 55 13.40 -6.43 -10.92
N ARG A 56 13.70 -6.23 -9.63
CA ARG A 56 13.17 -7.03 -8.51
C ARG A 56 12.33 -6.22 -7.52
N CYS A 57 12.03 -4.96 -7.83
CA CYS A 57 11.33 -4.05 -6.93
C CYS A 57 10.02 -3.57 -7.51
N THR A 58 8.92 -4.03 -6.89
CA THR A 58 7.57 -3.59 -7.19
C THR A 58 7.03 -2.77 -6.03
N ALA A 59 6.47 -1.61 -6.32
CA ALA A 59 5.84 -0.72 -5.36
C ALA A 59 4.55 -0.13 -5.91
N TRP A 60 3.80 0.55 -5.05
CA TRP A 60 2.55 1.23 -5.39
C TRP A 60 2.68 2.70 -5.05
N ARG A 61 2.05 3.58 -5.83
CA ARG A 61 2.03 5.00 -5.49
C ARG A 61 1.15 5.21 -4.28
N VAL A 62 1.62 6.06 -3.37
CA VAL A 62 0.87 6.44 -2.17
C VAL A 62 -0.44 7.12 -2.54
N GLU A 63 -0.45 7.95 -3.59
CA GLU A 63 -1.64 8.65 -4.09
C GLU A 63 -2.75 7.69 -4.49
N ASP A 64 -2.42 6.64 -5.25
CA ASP A 64 -3.39 5.65 -5.69
C ASP A 64 -4.00 4.87 -4.50
N ILE A 65 -3.18 4.56 -3.49
CA ILE A 65 -3.64 3.91 -2.26
C ILE A 65 -4.56 4.86 -1.46
N ARG A 66 -4.20 6.15 -1.36
CA ARG A 66 -5.04 7.17 -0.69
C ARG A 66 -6.38 7.33 -1.40
N ASN A 67 -6.39 7.38 -2.73
CA ASN A 67 -7.62 7.42 -3.52
C ASN A 67 -8.50 6.19 -3.29
N LEU A 68 -7.89 5.01 -3.15
CA LEU A 68 -8.63 3.78 -2.84
C LEU A 68 -9.26 3.80 -1.44
N ILE A 69 -8.62 4.44 -0.45
CA ILE A 69 -9.16 4.57 0.90
C ILE A 69 -10.21 5.67 0.97
N ALA A 70 -9.99 6.80 0.28
CA ALA A 70 -10.92 7.93 0.28
C ALA A 70 -12.17 7.67 -0.58
N GLY A 71 -12.07 6.80 -1.58
CA GLY A 71 -13.19 6.38 -2.43
C GLY A 71 -13.99 5.19 -1.90
N ALA A 72 -13.74 4.72 -0.68
CA ALA A 72 -14.45 3.63 -0.02
C ALA A 72 -15.47 4.12 1.00
#